data_AF-A0AAF0LI11-F1
#
_entry.id   AF-A0AAF0LI11-F1
#
_cell.length_a   1.000
_cell.length_b   1.000
_cell.length_c   1.000
_cell.angle_alpha   90.00
_cell.angle_beta   90.00
_cell.angle_gamma   90.00
#
_symmetry.space_group_name_H-M   'P 1'
#
loop_
_entity.id
_entity.type
_entity.pdbx_description
1 polymer ?
#
loop_
_entity_poly.entity_id
_entity_poly.type
_entity_poly.pdbx_seq_one_letter_code
_entity_poly.pdbx_strand_id
1 'polypeptide(L)'
;MRRRLRKAVGGDHLVLVQRKTERGVFYTGFVLALGRKWVLLARTIDGGLFNGYIAFRLTDIASVRPDSTFESRAARLRPEWPPSFPRTLDTVNLDTTAGALRTIPANGELVGVQSNHRYDALWIGVIHAVTRHWVYLHEVRPDATWHDHAAGRRLRRLTVIETDGHYIRGIRSVADSEPPLAEG
;
A
#
# COMPACT_ATOMS: atom_id res chain seq x y z
N MET A 1 -17.69 1.48 9.86
CA MET A 1 -16.48 1.10 9.07
C MET A 1 -15.47 0.29 9.89
N ARG A 2 -14.74 0.88 10.86
CA ARG A 2 -13.68 0.20 11.65
C ARG A 2 -14.07 -1.17 12.22
N ARG A 3 -15.29 -1.30 12.76
CA ARG A 3 -15.84 -2.57 13.26
C ARG A 3 -15.88 -3.67 12.18
N ARG A 4 -16.24 -3.33 10.94
CA ARG A 4 -16.27 -4.29 9.82
C ARG A 4 -14.86 -4.74 9.46
N LEU A 5 -13.92 -3.79 9.31
CA LEU A 5 -12.51 -4.12 9.05
C LEU A 5 -11.93 -5.01 10.14
N ARG A 6 -12.20 -4.71 11.41
CA ARG A 6 -11.75 -5.54 12.54
C ARG A 6 -12.28 -6.98 12.47
N LYS A 7 -13.55 -7.16 12.11
CA LYS A 7 -14.15 -8.50 11.94
C LYS A 7 -13.57 -9.26 10.74
N ALA A 8 -13.04 -8.55 9.74
CA ALA A 8 -12.46 -9.13 8.55
C ALA A 8 -10.95 -9.44 8.69
N VAL A 9 -10.28 -8.99 9.77
CA VAL A 9 -8.86 -9.28 10.00
C VAL A 9 -8.67 -10.80 10.10
N GLY A 10 -7.79 -11.34 9.25
CA GLY A 10 -7.54 -12.79 9.19
C GLY A 10 -8.72 -13.61 8.68
N GLY A 11 -9.75 -12.96 8.11
CA GLY A 11 -10.90 -13.61 7.53
C GLY A 11 -10.61 -14.24 6.18
N ASP A 12 -11.53 -15.10 5.74
CA ASP A 12 -11.43 -15.87 4.50
C ASP A 12 -12.10 -15.20 3.29
N HIS A 13 -12.60 -13.98 3.44
CA HIS A 13 -13.38 -13.25 2.45
C HIS A 13 -12.73 -11.91 2.11
N LEU A 14 -12.86 -11.50 0.85
CA LEU A 14 -12.41 -10.21 0.39
C LEU A 14 -13.32 -9.10 0.95
N VAL A 15 -12.73 -7.92 1.13
CA VAL A 15 -13.47 -6.69 1.34
C VAL A 15 -13.24 -5.74 0.17
N LEU A 16 -14.27 -4.97 -0.17
CA LEU A 16 -14.19 -3.85 -1.09
C LEU A 16 -14.07 -2.57 -0.28
N VAL A 17 -12.96 -1.86 -0.47
CA VAL A 17 -12.66 -0.57 0.15
C VAL A 17 -12.80 0.53 -0.88
N GLN A 18 -13.63 1.53 -0.58
CA GLN A 18 -13.75 2.73 -1.40
C GLN A 18 -13.11 3.92 -0.68
N ARG A 19 -12.28 4.67 -1.39
CA ARG A 19 -11.67 5.91 -0.89
C ARG A 19 -12.63 7.10 -1.04
N LYS A 20 -12.49 8.10 -0.16
CA LYS A 20 -13.29 9.35 -0.22
C LYS A 20 -13.06 10.16 -1.49
N THR A 21 -11.85 10.11 -2.05
CA THR A 21 -11.44 10.88 -3.23
C THR A 21 -11.77 10.19 -4.55
N GLU A 22 -12.08 8.90 -4.55
CA GLU A 22 -12.28 8.09 -5.77
C GLU A 22 -13.66 7.44 -5.72
N ARG A 23 -14.68 8.22 -6.05
CA ARG A 23 -16.05 7.71 -6.12
C ARG A 23 -16.17 6.70 -7.26
N GLY A 24 -16.88 5.60 -7.00
CA GLY A 24 -17.08 4.53 -7.97
C GLY A 24 -15.93 3.52 -8.09
N VAL A 25 -14.75 3.80 -7.54
CA VAL A 25 -13.61 2.88 -7.54
C VAL A 25 -13.57 2.07 -6.24
N PHE A 26 -13.37 0.76 -6.35
CA PHE A 26 -13.21 -0.15 -5.22
C PHE A 26 -11.87 -0.86 -5.29
N TYR A 27 -11.19 -0.93 -4.14
CA TYR A 27 -10.01 -1.73 -3.94
C TYR A 27 -10.42 -3.01 -3.21
N THR A 28 -10.13 -4.15 -3.83
CA THR A 28 -10.47 -5.47 -3.29
C THR A 28 -9.26 -6.08 -2.59
N GLY A 29 -9.46 -6.78 -1.49
CA GLY A 29 -8.39 -7.51 -0.81
C GLY A 29 -8.80 -8.15 0.52
N PHE A 30 -7.94 -9.02 1.04
CA PHE A 30 -8.10 -9.60 2.38
C PHE A 30 -7.51 -8.68 3.43
N VAL A 31 -8.22 -8.46 4.54
CA VAL A 31 -7.71 -7.61 5.63
C VAL A 31 -6.68 -8.39 6.44
N LEU A 32 -5.42 -7.97 6.38
CA LEU A 32 -4.32 -8.61 7.11
C LEU A 32 -4.21 -8.08 8.53
N ALA A 33 -4.24 -6.75 8.69
CA ALA A 33 -4.06 -6.11 9.99
C ALA A 33 -4.74 -4.74 10.04
N LEU A 34 -5.06 -4.30 11.26
CA LEU A 34 -5.75 -3.04 11.53
C LEU A 34 -5.13 -2.34 12.74
N GLY A 35 -4.44 -1.22 12.52
CA GLY A 35 -3.96 -0.35 13.58
C GLY A 35 -4.94 0.75 13.95
N ARG A 36 -4.52 1.73 14.74
CA ARG A 36 -5.31 2.93 15.08
C ARG A 36 -5.51 3.87 13.90
N LYS A 37 -4.55 3.95 12.97
CA LYS A 37 -4.56 4.92 11.87
C LYS A 37 -4.70 4.29 10.48
N TRP A 38 -4.15 3.08 10.30
CA TRP A 38 -4.10 2.40 9.02
C TRP A 38 -4.75 1.02 9.07
N VAL A 39 -5.23 0.56 7.92
CA VAL A 39 -5.59 -0.84 7.67
C VAL A 39 -4.73 -1.35 6.53
N LEU A 40 -4.23 -2.58 6.65
CA LEU A 40 -3.40 -3.25 5.65
C LEU A 40 -4.18 -4.40 5.00
N LEU A 41 -4.16 -4.46 3.67
CA LEU A 41 -4.79 -5.51 2.88
C LEU A 41 -3.75 -6.22 2.02
N ALA A 42 -3.92 -7.53 1.84
CA ALA A 42 -3.42 -8.24 0.67
C ALA A 42 -4.36 -7.92 -0.49
N ARG A 43 -3.93 -7.04 -1.39
CA ARG A 43 -4.75 -6.53 -2.49
C ARG A 43 -4.98 -7.64 -3.51
N THR A 44 -6.17 -7.65 -4.08
CA THR A 44 -6.46 -8.43 -5.28
C THR A 44 -6.90 -7.53 -6.42
N ILE A 45 -6.82 -8.06 -7.64
CA ILE A 45 -7.47 -7.55 -8.85
C ILE A 45 -8.47 -8.58 -9.37
N ASP A 46 -9.09 -8.27 -10.50
CA ASP A 46 -10.10 -9.08 -11.16
C ASP A 46 -9.74 -10.58 -11.18
N GLY A 47 -10.72 -11.41 -10.83
CA GLY A 47 -10.54 -12.86 -10.77
C GLY A 47 -9.76 -13.34 -9.54
N GLY A 48 -9.62 -12.48 -8.52
CA GLY A 48 -9.02 -12.82 -7.23
C GLY A 48 -7.50 -12.97 -7.28
N LEU A 49 -6.83 -12.39 -8.27
CA LEU A 49 -5.37 -12.46 -8.42
C LEU A 49 -4.69 -11.54 -7.39
N PHE A 50 -3.68 -12.04 -6.71
CA PHE A 50 -2.89 -11.26 -5.76
C PHE A 50 -2.16 -10.11 -6.47
N ASN A 51 -2.24 -8.90 -5.92
CA ASN A 51 -1.66 -7.70 -6.48
C ASN A 51 -0.96 -6.85 -5.40
N GLY A 52 -0.10 -7.50 -4.62
CA GLY A 52 0.71 -6.86 -3.59
C GLY A 52 -0.07 -6.47 -2.35
N TYR A 53 0.52 -5.57 -1.57
CA TYR A 53 -0.04 -5.09 -0.31
C TYR A 53 -0.42 -3.62 -0.43
N ILE A 54 -1.56 -3.26 0.17
CA ILE A 54 -2.03 -1.88 0.18
C ILE A 54 -2.56 -1.52 1.56
N ALA A 55 -2.10 -0.39 2.08
CA ALA A 55 -2.58 0.18 3.32
C ALA A 55 -3.31 1.49 3.07
N PHE A 56 -4.50 1.61 3.68
CA PHE A 56 -5.32 2.82 3.60
C PHE A 56 -5.38 3.52 4.95
N ARG A 57 -5.26 4.85 4.94
CA ARG A 57 -5.51 5.66 6.13
C ARG A 57 -7.01 5.63 6.42
N LEU A 58 -7.38 5.23 7.63
CA LEU A 58 -8.77 4.97 7.99
C LEU A 58 -9.68 6.18 7.80
N THR A 59 -9.17 7.39 8.07
CA THR A 59 -9.94 8.64 7.90
C THR A 59 -10.30 8.94 6.45
N ASP A 60 -9.71 8.25 5.47
CA ASP A 60 -9.83 8.51 4.03
C ASP A 60 -10.60 7.41 3.31
N ILE A 61 -11.06 6.40 4.05
CA ILE A 61 -11.97 5.38 3.55
C ILE A 61 -13.41 5.92 3.66
N ALA A 62 -14.13 5.88 2.55
CA ALA A 62 -15.54 6.26 2.47
C ALA A 62 -16.45 5.10 2.87
N SER A 63 -16.18 3.89 2.36
CA SER A 63 -16.99 2.72 2.67
C SER A 63 -16.18 1.42 2.61
N VAL A 64 -16.67 0.42 3.34
CA VAL A 64 -16.16 -0.95 3.34
C VAL A 64 -17.34 -1.89 3.25
N ARG A 65 -17.28 -2.80 2.27
CA ARG A 65 -18.31 -3.80 1.97
C ARG A 65 -17.66 -5.18 1.90
N PRO A 66 -18.34 -6.26 2.29
CA PRO A 66 -17.87 -7.59 1.95
C PRO A 66 -17.94 -7.79 0.43
N ASP A 67 -17.05 -8.61 -0.11
CA ASP A 67 -17.22 -9.16 -1.45
C ASP A 67 -18.42 -10.11 -1.47
N SER A 68 -19.27 -9.95 -2.47
CA SER A 68 -20.43 -10.80 -2.72
C SER A 68 -20.33 -11.52 -4.07
N THR A 69 -19.18 -11.45 -4.73
CA THR A 69 -18.92 -12.05 -6.03
C THR A 69 -18.26 -13.42 -5.88
N PHE A 70 -17.81 -14.01 -6.99
CA PHE A 70 -17.05 -15.25 -6.97
C PHE A 70 -15.58 -15.05 -6.57
N GLU A 71 -15.07 -13.81 -6.53
CA GLU A 71 -13.64 -13.54 -6.41
C GLU A 71 -13.04 -14.04 -5.10
N SER A 72 -13.76 -13.94 -3.98
CA SER A 72 -13.31 -14.52 -2.71
C SER A 72 -13.08 -16.03 -2.83
N ARG A 73 -13.93 -16.75 -3.57
CA ARG A 73 -13.74 -18.19 -3.81
C ARG A 73 -12.57 -18.44 -4.76
N ALA A 74 -12.47 -17.66 -5.83
CA ALA A 74 -11.38 -17.79 -6.81
C ALA A 74 -10.00 -17.55 -6.17
N ALA A 75 -9.86 -16.52 -5.34
CA ALA A 75 -8.62 -16.19 -4.65
C ALA A 75 -8.13 -17.34 -3.75
N ARG A 76 -9.05 -18.08 -3.11
CA ARG A 76 -8.71 -19.22 -2.26
C ARG A 76 -8.21 -20.45 -3.02
N LEU A 77 -8.41 -20.51 -4.33
CA LEU A 77 -7.89 -21.58 -5.19
C LEU A 77 -6.48 -21.27 -5.70
N ARG A 78 -5.92 -20.10 -5.36
CA ARG A 78 -4.62 -19.65 -5.84
C ARG A 78 -3.49 -20.13 -4.90
N PRO A 79 -2.26 -20.35 -5.42
CA PRO A 79 -1.10 -20.72 -4.59
C PRO A 79 -0.75 -19.71 -3.50
N GLU A 80 -1.10 -18.43 -3.70
CA GLU A 80 -0.87 -17.35 -2.74
C GLU A 80 -1.85 -17.38 -1.55
N TRP A 81 -2.79 -18.34 -1.53
CA TRP A 81 -3.68 -18.57 -0.40
C TRP A 81 -3.02 -19.49 0.66
N PRO A 82 -3.10 -19.17 1.97
CA PRO A 82 -3.72 -17.99 2.55
C PRO A 82 -2.86 -16.73 2.35
N PRO A 83 -3.47 -15.53 2.34
CA PRO A 83 -2.76 -14.29 2.12
C PRO A 83 -1.79 -14.08 3.28
N SER A 84 -0.51 -14.16 2.98
CA SER A 84 0.56 -13.96 3.94
C SER A 84 1.16 -12.56 3.77
N PHE A 85 1.80 -12.05 4.82
CA PHE A 85 2.65 -10.87 4.76
C PHE A 85 4.10 -11.32 4.98
N PRO A 86 5.12 -10.75 4.29
CA PRO A 86 6.50 -11.23 4.40
C PRO A 86 7.13 -11.05 5.79
N ARG A 87 6.45 -10.33 6.69
CA ARG A 87 6.86 -10.08 8.07
C ARG A 87 5.74 -10.51 9.02
N THR A 88 6.11 -10.80 10.26
CA THR A 88 5.12 -11.05 11.31
C THR A 88 4.27 -9.79 11.53
N LEU A 89 2.94 -9.93 11.50
CA LEU A 89 2.01 -8.81 11.50
C LEU A 89 2.03 -7.98 12.81
N ASP A 90 2.50 -8.55 13.92
CA ASP A 90 2.71 -7.87 15.21
C ASP A 90 3.83 -6.83 15.15
N THR A 91 4.82 -7.01 14.26
CA THR A 91 5.90 -6.05 14.02
C THR A 91 5.48 -4.89 13.13
N VAL A 92 4.30 -4.96 12.50
CA VAL A 92 3.80 -3.93 11.58
C VAL A 92 3.08 -2.82 12.35
N ASN A 93 3.67 -1.62 12.39
CA ASN A 93 3.10 -0.48 13.11
C ASN A 93 2.09 0.29 12.25
N LEU A 94 0.82 -0.11 12.32
CA LEU A 94 -0.30 0.57 11.64
C LEU A 94 -0.94 1.71 12.46
N ASP A 95 -0.36 2.05 13.61
CA ASP A 95 -0.89 3.08 14.51
C ASP A 95 -0.49 4.50 14.08
N THR A 96 0.62 4.63 13.38
CA THR A 96 1.15 5.91 12.91
C THR A 96 1.57 5.82 11.45
N THR A 97 1.63 6.96 10.74
CA THR A 97 2.13 6.96 9.35
C THR A 97 3.63 6.66 9.28
N ALA A 98 4.42 7.20 10.21
CA ALA A 98 5.85 6.92 10.27
C ALA A 98 6.12 5.43 10.57
N GLY A 99 5.34 4.83 11.47
CA GLY A 99 5.37 3.39 11.73
C GLY A 99 5.08 2.59 10.48
N ALA A 100 3.96 2.87 9.81
CA ALA A 100 3.53 2.14 8.63
C ALA A 100 4.58 2.20 7.51
N LEU A 101 5.18 3.37 7.26
CA LEU A 101 6.24 3.53 6.27
C LEU A 101 7.54 2.80 6.62
N ARG A 102 7.84 2.59 7.92
CA ARG A 102 9.04 1.89 8.35
C ARG A 102 8.86 0.37 8.40
N THR A 103 7.63 -0.12 8.54
CA THR A 103 7.39 -1.54 8.82
C THR A 103 6.66 -2.27 7.68
N ILE A 104 5.98 -1.56 6.77
CA ILE A 104 5.30 -2.20 5.63
C ILE A 104 6.30 -2.55 4.53
N PRO A 105 7.08 -1.59 3.96
CA PRO A 105 8.05 -1.92 2.93
C PRO A 105 9.25 -2.67 3.51
N ALA A 106 9.88 -3.52 2.70
CA ALA A 106 11.22 -4.00 3.02
C ALA A 106 12.28 -2.91 2.80
N ASN A 107 13.45 -3.05 3.44
CA ASN A 107 14.56 -2.12 3.24
C ASN A 107 14.99 -2.15 1.77
N GLY A 108 15.12 -0.99 1.14
CA GLY A 108 15.46 -0.87 -0.29
C GLY A 108 14.31 -1.25 -1.23
N GLU A 109 13.12 -1.55 -0.73
CA GLU A 109 12.00 -1.90 -1.58
C GLU A 109 11.34 -0.65 -2.19
N LEU A 110 11.01 -0.70 -3.49
CA LEU A 110 10.10 0.28 -4.09
C LEU A 110 8.73 0.25 -3.39
N VAL A 111 8.32 1.40 -2.90
CA VAL A 111 7.02 1.66 -2.28
C VAL A 111 6.27 2.73 -3.07
N GLY A 112 4.98 2.53 -3.27
CA GLY A 112 4.04 3.56 -3.73
C GLY A 112 3.43 4.28 -2.53
N VAL A 113 3.40 5.60 -2.55
CA VAL A 113 2.69 6.41 -1.57
C VAL A 113 1.78 7.40 -2.28
N GLN A 114 0.59 7.62 -1.72
CA GLN A 114 -0.39 8.53 -2.32
C GLN A 114 -0.91 9.58 -1.34
N SER A 115 -1.35 10.72 -1.86
CA SER A 115 -2.05 11.76 -1.11
C SER A 115 -3.36 12.17 -1.78
N ASN A 116 -4.27 12.76 -1.00
CA ASN A 116 -5.60 13.17 -1.48
C ASN A 116 -5.67 14.63 -1.98
N HIS A 117 -4.54 15.33 -2.08
CA HIS A 117 -4.51 16.78 -2.34
C HIS A 117 -4.22 17.16 -3.80
N ARG A 118 -3.92 16.21 -4.68
CA ARG A 118 -3.75 16.43 -6.13
C ARG A 118 -4.32 15.23 -6.88
N TYR A 119 -5.03 15.49 -7.98
CA TYR A 119 -5.20 14.50 -9.04
C TYR A 119 -3.77 14.12 -9.49
N ASP A 120 -3.44 12.83 -9.53
CA ASP A 120 -2.11 12.28 -9.87
C ASP A 120 -1.00 12.46 -8.81
N ALA A 121 -1.24 11.98 -7.60
CA ALA A 121 -0.27 12.00 -6.51
C ALA A 121 0.24 10.60 -6.11
N LEU A 122 0.47 9.71 -7.08
CA LEU A 122 1.20 8.46 -6.83
C LEU A 122 2.68 8.71 -7.02
N TRP A 123 3.44 8.53 -5.94
CA TRP A 123 4.91 8.58 -5.97
C TRP A 123 5.44 7.20 -5.65
N ILE A 124 6.32 6.69 -6.50
CA ILE A 124 6.95 5.38 -6.33
C ILE A 124 8.44 5.60 -6.16
N GLY A 125 9.06 4.90 -5.21
CA GLY A 125 10.49 5.04 -4.95
C GLY A 125 10.95 4.27 -3.74
N VAL A 126 12.21 4.45 -3.36
CA VAL A 126 12.80 3.87 -2.14
C VAL A 126 12.76 4.89 -1.01
N ILE A 127 12.35 4.43 0.18
CA ILE A 127 12.37 5.29 1.37
C ILE A 127 13.81 5.52 1.79
N HIS A 128 14.29 6.75 1.63
CA HIS A 128 15.59 7.15 2.11
C HIS A 128 15.56 7.51 3.60
N ALA A 129 14.56 8.28 4.03
CA ALA A 129 14.43 8.69 5.42
C ALA A 129 12.98 8.91 5.84
N VAL A 130 12.66 8.57 7.09
CA VAL A 130 11.39 8.92 7.75
C VAL A 130 11.71 9.74 8.99
N THR A 131 11.33 11.00 9.00
CA THR A 131 11.50 11.93 10.13
C THR A 131 10.19 12.08 10.91
N ARG A 132 10.14 13.05 11.84
CA ARG A 132 8.92 13.34 12.61
C ARG A 132 7.73 13.76 11.73
N HIS A 133 7.98 14.47 10.63
CA HIS A 133 6.93 15.09 9.82
C HIS A 133 6.98 14.75 8.33
N TRP A 134 8.09 14.17 7.88
CA TRP A 134 8.36 13.93 6.46
C TRP A 134 8.82 12.50 6.21
N VAL A 135 8.51 12.00 5.02
CA VAL A 135 9.22 10.89 4.38
C VAL A 135 9.96 11.46 3.18
N TYR A 136 11.21 11.07 3.00
CA TYR A 136 12.02 11.38 1.84
C TYR A 136 12.08 10.13 0.98
N LEU A 137 11.60 10.26 -0.25
CA LEU A 137 11.48 9.17 -1.21
C LEU A 137 12.44 9.48 -2.36
N HIS A 138 13.35 8.55 -2.66
CA HIS A 138 14.12 8.59 -3.90
C HIS A 138 13.23 8.00 -4.99
N GLU A 139 12.66 8.88 -5.80
CA GLU A 139 11.56 8.53 -6.69
C GLU A 139 12.06 7.94 -8.01
N VAL A 140 11.34 6.93 -8.48
CA VAL A 140 11.47 6.39 -9.82
C VAL A 140 10.35 6.93 -10.69
N ARG A 141 10.69 7.43 -11.87
CA ARG A 141 9.76 7.99 -12.84
C ARG A 141 9.00 6.88 -13.56
N PRO A 142 7.86 7.20 -14.22
CA PRO A 142 7.12 6.22 -15.02
C PRO A 142 7.91 5.59 -16.18
N ASP A 143 8.96 6.25 -16.66
CA ASP A 143 9.91 5.73 -17.65
C ASP A 143 11.04 4.87 -17.03
N ALA A 144 10.90 4.54 -15.75
CA ALA A 144 11.83 3.76 -14.93
C ALA A 144 13.21 4.40 -14.68
N THR A 145 13.36 5.70 -14.94
CA THR A 145 14.56 6.46 -14.55
C THR A 145 14.44 7.02 -13.12
N TRP A 146 15.57 7.21 -12.44
CA TRP A 146 15.61 7.76 -11.08
C TRP A 146 15.70 9.29 -11.09
N HIS A 147 15.01 9.93 -10.16
CA HIS A 147 15.21 11.35 -9.88
C HIS A 147 16.57 11.60 -9.24
N ASP A 148 17.22 12.73 -9.51
CA ASP A 148 18.58 13.00 -8.99
C ASP A 148 18.65 13.15 -7.46
N HIS A 149 17.52 13.48 -6.83
CA HIS A 149 17.43 13.71 -5.39
C HIS A 149 16.16 13.10 -4.78
N ALA A 150 16.27 12.70 -3.52
CA ALA A 150 15.12 12.29 -2.73
C ALA A 150 14.23 13.49 -2.38
N ALA A 151 12.94 13.40 -2.65
CA ALA A 151 12.01 14.50 -2.40
C ALA A 151 11.10 14.22 -1.19
N GLY A 152 10.93 15.26 -0.36
CA GLY A 152 10.17 15.18 0.89
C GLY A 152 8.66 15.21 0.68
N ARG A 153 7.92 14.33 1.36
CA ARG A 153 6.46 14.32 1.45
C ARG A 153 6.00 14.38 2.90
N ARG A 154 5.01 15.24 3.19
CA ARG A 154 4.46 15.38 4.55
C ARG A 154 3.70 14.11 4.96
N LEU A 155 4.08 13.48 6.06
CA LEU A 155 3.43 12.27 6.57
C LEU A 155 1.92 12.45 6.78
N ARG A 156 1.51 13.64 7.24
CA ARG A 156 0.08 13.95 7.46
C ARG A 156 -0.75 14.01 6.19
N ARG A 157 -0.13 14.08 5.01
CA ARG A 157 -0.82 14.12 3.71
C ARG A 157 -0.97 12.74 3.08
N LEU A 158 -0.21 11.74 3.54
CA LEU A 158 -0.27 10.40 2.98
C LEU A 158 -1.55 9.68 3.41
N THR A 159 -2.16 9.01 2.44
CA THR A 159 -3.45 8.33 2.57
C THR A 159 -3.42 6.89 2.07
N VAL A 160 -2.44 6.54 1.23
CA VAL A 160 -2.16 5.19 0.75
C VAL A 160 -0.67 4.89 0.85
N ILE A 161 -0.34 3.65 1.20
CA ILE A 161 0.98 3.04 1.06
C ILE A 161 0.76 1.71 0.34
N GLU A 162 1.51 1.42 -0.73
CA GLU A 162 1.40 0.16 -1.46
C GLU A 162 2.78 -0.42 -1.79
N THR A 163 2.91 -1.73 -1.72
CA THR A 163 4.14 -2.47 -2.02
C THR A 163 3.82 -3.69 -2.85
N ASP A 164 4.79 -4.14 -3.63
CA ASP A 164 4.70 -5.38 -4.41
C ASP A 164 3.48 -5.49 -5.35
N GLY A 165 2.85 -4.38 -5.73
CA GLY A 165 1.81 -4.38 -6.77
C GLY A 165 2.41 -4.68 -8.15
N HIS A 166 1.63 -5.23 -9.07
CA HIS A 166 2.04 -5.57 -10.44
C HIS A 166 2.72 -4.39 -11.14
N TYR A 167 2.20 -3.17 -10.97
CA TYR A 167 2.78 -1.97 -11.54
C TYR A 167 4.16 -1.65 -10.93
N ILE A 168 4.29 -1.71 -9.60
CA ILE A 168 5.58 -1.51 -8.90
C ILE A 168 6.59 -2.59 -9.30
N ARG A 169 6.16 -3.86 -9.43
CA ARG A 169 6.99 -4.95 -9.93
C ARG A 169 7.45 -4.71 -11.37
N GLY A 170 6.56 -4.20 -12.23
CA GLY A 170 6.89 -3.81 -13.59
C GLY A 170 8.00 -2.76 -13.62
N ILE A 171 7.86 -1.66 -12.88
CA ILE A 171 8.92 -0.64 -12.75
C ILE A 171 10.21 -1.28 -12.23
N ARG A 172 10.14 -2.07 -11.17
CA ARG A 172 11.32 -2.74 -10.57
C ARG A 172 12.06 -3.63 -11.57
N SER A 173 11.35 -4.26 -12.50
CA SER A 173 11.96 -5.17 -13.48
C SER A 173 12.73 -4.47 -14.60
N VAL A 174 12.50 -3.17 -14.82
CA VAL A 174 13.11 -2.41 -15.92
C VAL A 174 13.90 -1.18 -15.45
N ALA A 175 13.73 -0.76 -14.20
CA ALA A 175 14.54 0.30 -13.62
C ALA A 175 15.97 -0.18 -13.38
N ASP A 176 16.93 0.69 -13.69
CA ASP A 176 18.32 0.49 -13.28
C ASP A 176 18.44 0.46 -11.75
N SER A 177 19.60 0.03 -11.26
CA SER A 177 19.92 0.07 -9.83
C SER A 177 19.75 1.51 -9.29
N GLU A 178 19.19 1.63 -8.09
CA GLU A 178 19.06 2.93 -7.42
C GLU A 178 20.43 3.62 -7.33
N PRO A 179 20.60 4.81 -7.92
CA PRO A 179 21.86 5.52 -7.83
C PRO A 179 22.08 6.05 -6.40
N PRO A 180 23.34 6.27 -5.97
CA PRO A 180 23.60 7.04 -4.77
C PRO A 180 22.93 8.41 -4.89
N LEU A 181 22.35 8.91 -3.80
CA LEU A 181 21.83 10.27 -3.79
C LEU A 181 22.98 11.26 -3.98
N ALA A 182 22.80 12.22 -4.89
CA ALA A 182 23.74 13.32 -5.03
C ALA A 182 23.83 14.08 -3.69
N GLU A 183 25.05 14.26 -3.19
CA GLU A 183 25.30 15.14 -2.04
C GLU A 183 24.90 16.56 -2.45
N GLY A 184 24.01 17.16 -1.66
CA GLY A 184 23.55 18.54 -1.85
C GLY A 184 24.37 19.53 -1.06
#